data_AF-A0A9E5KHJ7-F1
#
_entry.id   AF-A0A9E5KHJ7-F1
#
_cell.length_a   1.000
_cell.length_b   1.000
_cell.length_c   1.000
_cell.angle_alpha   90.00
_cell.angle_beta   90.00
_cell.angle_gamma   90.00
#
_symmetry.space_group_name_H-M   'P 1'
#
loop_
_entity.id
_entity.type
_entity.pdbx_description
1 polymer ?
#
loop_
_entity_poly.entity_id
_entity_poly.type
_entity_poly.pdbx_seq_one_letter_code
_entity_poly.pdbx_strand_id
1 'polypeptide(L)'
;MRLSLIPTTVEKPARLVEGWLFTSANPGLILEELSRHGIDITKTSIFHFSIGYFVVLNGQTQIQPSAVTLPYSRLADNVFAPLDAEPNAEVSADEWKEMFPIEKCFVWHPSAGLFSFLEKDGNRAVNLLLAPRIKPGNWDRAVPGIGFNGRILSILPEMKISLNNIWEEESAEIGASPVSLATSSTVDSAPPAGSGIGAAPALPPTLSPMPAERPLSIGKNGLLPRLRWIALGLLILIAL
;
A
#
# COMPACT_ATOMS: atom_id res chain seq x y z
N MET A 1 23.06 24.98 -13.02
CA MET A 1 23.26 25.19 -11.56
C MET A 1 22.74 23.96 -10.84
N ARG A 2 23.51 23.31 -9.96
CA ARG A 2 23.00 22.19 -9.14
C ARG A 2 22.52 22.76 -7.81
N LEU A 3 21.21 22.81 -7.61
CA LEU A 3 20.67 23.12 -6.29
C LEU A 3 20.89 21.90 -5.39
N SER A 4 21.50 22.13 -4.23
CA SER A 4 21.70 21.12 -3.19
C SER A 4 21.36 21.73 -1.83
N LEU A 5 20.91 20.90 -0.91
CA LEU A 5 20.67 21.31 0.47
C LEU A 5 21.94 21.14 1.30
N ILE A 6 22.25 22.13 2.13
CA ILE A 6 23.34 22.12 3.10
C ILE A 6 22.73 22.25 4.50
N PRO A 7 23.24 21.53 5.51
CA PRO A 7 22.80 21.74 6.89
C PRO A 7 23.02 23.19 7.35
N THR A 8 21.99 23.79 7.92
CA THR A 8 22.02 25.16 8.44
C THR A 8 23.01 25.26 9.60
N THR A 9 23.88 26.26 9.53
CA THR A 9 24.77 26.61 10.65
C THR A 9 24.00 27.42 11.69
N VAL A 10 24.29 27.21 12.98
CA VAL A 10 23.47 27.54 14.18
C VAL A 10 22.99 29.00 14.32
N GLU A 11 23.43 29.94 13.49
CA GLU A 11 23.23 31.38 13.69
C GLU A 11 21.97 31.99 13.07
N LYS A 12 21.19 31.24 12.26
CA LYS A 12 20.01 31.80 11.56
C LYS A 12 18.73 31.63 12.38
N PRO A 13 17.80 32.61 12.38
CA PRO A 13 16.49 32.47 13.03
C PRO A 13 15.78 31.20 12.60
N ALA A 14 15.30 30.44 13.60
CA ALA A 14 14.57 29.20 13.38
C ALA A 14 13.33 29.46 12.51
N ARG A 15 13.27 28.81 11.34
CA ARG A 15 12.11 28.87 10.45
C ARG A 15 10.90 28.26 11.14
N LEU A 16 9.71 28.70 10.72
CA LEU A 16 8.47 28.10 11.18
C LEU A 16 8.31 26.69 10.59
N VAL A 17 7.85 25.77 11.42
CA VAL A 17 7.55 24.41 11.00
C VAL A 17 6.17 24.42 10.34
N GLU A 18 6.13 24.05 9.07
CA GLU A 18 4.89 24.03 8.27
C GLU A 18 4.51 22.61 7.82
N GLY A 19 5.39 21.63 8.02
CA GLY A 19 5.08 20.26 7.72
C GLY A 19 5.90 19.28 8.56
N TRP A 20 5.39 18.07 8.68
CA TRP A 20 6.07 16.97 9.34
C TRP A 20 6.12 15.77 8.42
N LEU A 21 7.27 15.10 8.41
CA LEU A 21 7.41 13.80 7.79
C LEU A 21 7.50 12.73 8.87
N PHE A 22 6.55 11.80 8.83
CA PHE A 22 6.54 10.58 9.63
C PHE A 22 7.15 9.46 8.80
N THR A 23 8.29 8.93 9.24
CA THR A 23 8.96 7.80 8.57
C THR A 23 8.27 6.46 8.83
N SER A 24 7.44 6.40 9.87
CA SER A 24 6.63 5.22 10.20
C SER A 24 5.40 5.13 9.30
N ALA A 25 5.09 3.91 8.84
CA ALA A 25 3.86 3.61 8.14
C ALA A 25 2.65 3.44 9.08
N ASN A 26 2.83 3.54 10.40
CA ASN A 26 1.77 3.32 11.38
C ASN A 26 0.88 4.57 11.53
N PRO A 27 -0.39 4.54 11.08
CA PRO A 27 -1.30 5.68 11.18
C PRO A 27 -1.65 6.05 12.63
N GLY A 28 -1.63 5.09 13.55
CA GLY A 28 -1.92 5.34 14.96
C GLY A 28 -0.93 6.30 15.60
N LEU A 29 0.37 6.14 15.31
CA LEU A 29 1.42 7.05 15.80
C LEU A 29 1.26 8.46 15.24
N ILE A 30 0.87 8.57 13.97
CA ILE A 30 0.63 9.88 13.32
C ILE A 30 -0.49 10.60 14.06
N LEU A 31 -1.62 9.93 14.27
CA LEU A 31 -2.79 10.51 14.92
C LEU A 31 -2.54 10.84 16.40
N GLU A 32 -1.79 10.00 17.10
CA GLU A 32 -1.37 10.26 18.48
C GLU A 32 -0.52 11.52 18.56
N GLU A 33 0.48 11.67 17.68
CA GLU A 33 1.33 12.87 17.64
C GLU A 33 0.55 14.14 17.27
N LEU A 34 -0.30 14.06 16.24
CA LEU A 34 -1.16 15.21 15.87
C LEU A 34 -2.06 15.63 17.04
N SER A 35 -2.63 14.66 17.75
CA SER A 35 -3.47 14.92 18.93
C SER A 35 -2.67 15.48 20.10
N ARG A 36 -1.46 14.96 20.35
CA ARG A 36 -0.56 15.41 21.42
C ARG A 36 -0.18 16.89 21.25
N HIS A 37 -0.04 17.33 20.01
CA HIS A 37 0.28 18.71 19.68
C HIS A 37 -0.96 19.61 19.46
N GLY A 38 -2.17 19.10 19.72
CA GLY A 38 -3.41 19.86 19.59
C GLY A 38 -3.75 20.27 18.16
N ILE A 39 -3.22 19.55 17.16
CA ILE A 39 -3.47 19.83 15.75
C ILE A 39 -4.85 19.31 15.36
N ASP A 40 -5.64 20.14 14.71
CA ASP A 40 -6.96 19.78 14.20
C ASP A 40 -6.84 18.76 13.04
N ILE A 41 -7.05 17.49 13.35
CA ILE A 41 -7.04 16.38 12.40
C ILE A 41 -8.06 16.55 11.26
N THR A 42 -9.12 17.35 11.44
CA THR A 42 -10.17 17.52 10.42
C THR A 42 -9.73 18.41 9.27
N LYS A 43 -8.81 19.33 9.54
CA LYS A 43 -8.27 20.32 8.58
C LYS A 43 -6.90 19.93 8.06
N THR A 44 -6.31 18.88 8.59
CA THR A 44 -4.94 18.47 8.29
C THR A 44 -4.90 17.56 7.06
N SER A 45 -4.05 17.91 6.09
CA SER A 45 -3.84 17.15 4.86
C SER A 45 -2.60 16.27 5.00
N ILE A 46 -2.73 15.01 4.59
CA ILE A 46 -1.70 13.98 4.64
C ILE A 46 -1.44 13.46 3.23
N PHE A 47 -0.17 13.36 2.90
CA PHE A 47 0.36 12.86 1.64
C PHE A 47 1.19 11.61 1.92
N HIS A 48 1.01 10.59 1.08
CA HIS A 48 1.75 9.35 1.21
C HIS A 48 2.92 9.35 0.23
N PHE A 49 4.13 9.19 0.76
CA PHE A 49 5.36 9.04 0.00
C PHE A 49 5.96 7.65 0.24
N SER A 50 6.90 7.24 -0.60
CA SER A 50 7.61 5.96 -0.44
C SER A 50 8.41 5.86 0.86
N ILE A 51 8.73 7.00 1.47
CA ILE A 51 9.49 7.10 2.72
C ILE A 51 8.62 7.27 3.96
N GLY A 52 7.29 7.39 3.79
CA GLY A 52 6.35 7.60 4.89
C GLY A 52 5.27 8.62 4.59
N TYR A 53 4.67 9.19 5.64
CA TYR A 53 3.56 10.12 5.53
C TYR A 53 4.02 11.56 5.78
N PHE A 54 3.73 12.44 4.84
CA PHE A 54 3.98 13.87 4.98
C PHE A 54 2.69 14.59 5.33
N VAL A 55 2.73 15.34 6.41
CA VAL A 55 1.61 16.07 6.95
C VAL A 55 1.88 17.55 6.79
N VAL A 56 0.97 18.26 6.11
CA VAL A 56 1.03 19.71 5.98
C VAL A 56 0.21 20.34 7.11
N LEU A 57 0.85 21.19 7.89
CA LEU A 57 0.24 21.87 9.02
C LEU A 57 -0.42 23.15 8.52
N ASN A 58 -1.76 23.16 8.54
CA ASN A 58 -2.54 24.34 8.16
C ASN A 58 -2.57 25.34 9.32
N GLY A 59 -1.46 26.07 9.49
CA GLY A 59 -1.29 27.11 10.50
C GLY A 59 0.17 27.28 10.89
N GLN A 60 0.59 28.54 11.08
CA GLN A 60 1.89 28.84 11.67
C GLN A 60 1.84 28.54 13.15
N THR A 61 2.21 27.32 13.53
CA THR A 61 2.28 26.93 14.93
C THR A 61 3.72 26.62 15.26
N GLN A 62 4.26 27.31 16.27
CA GLN A 62 5.61 27.07 16.78
C GLN A 62 5.57 25.78 17.62
N ILE A 63 5.43 24.65 16.93
CA ILE A 63 5.35 23.34 17.55
C ILE A 63 6.75 22.77 17.65
N GLN A 64 7.11 22.28 18.84
CA GLN A 64 8.37 21.56 19.01
C GLN A 64 8.30 20.21 18.28
N PRO A 65 9.28 19.87 17.44
CA PRO A 65 9.32 18.60 16.75
C PRO A 65 9.42 17.43 17.74
N SER A 66 8.64 16.37 17.52
CA SER A 66 8.77 15.10 18.25
C SER A 66 9.94 14.28 17.69
N ALA A 67 10.53 13.40 18.50
CA ALA A 67 11.61 12.50 18.09
C ALA A 67 11.21 11.54 16.95
N VAL A 68 9.90 11.35 16.73
CA VAL A 68 9.35 10.44 15.71
C VAL A 68 9.10 11.17 14.37
N THR A 69 9.19 12.51 14.37
CA THR A 69 8.86 13.36 13.22
C THR A 69 10.06 14.15 12.74
N LEU A 70 10.25 14.21 11.43
CA LEU A 70 11.21 15.13 10.83
C LEU A 70 10.49 16.45 10.49
N PRO A 71 10.91 17.59 11.07
CA PRO A 71 10.28 18.87 10.80
C PRO A 71 10.70 19.43 9.43
N TYR A 72 9.72 19.95 8.71
CA TYR A 72 9.87 20.63 7.43
C TYR A 72 9.40 22.07 7.53
N SER A 73 10.14 22.94 6.85
CA SER A 73 9.80 24.35 6.68
C SER A 73 9.58 24.65 5.20
N ARG A 74 8.80 25.69 4.92
CA ARG A 74 8.57 26.17 3.57
C ARG A 74 9.73 27.08 3.15
N LEU A 75 10.44 26.72 2.08
CA LEU A 75 11.53 27.51 1.48
C LEU A 75 11.01 28.58 0.53
N ALA A 76 9.98 28.23 -0.24
CA ALA A 76 9.28 29.06 -1.20
C ALA A 76 7.80 28.64 -1.22
N ASP A 77 6.92 29.40 -1.88
CA ASP A 77 5.46 29.22 -1.83
C ASP A 77 4.98 27.75 -1.93
N ASN A 78 5.64 26.93 -2.75
CA ASN A 78 5.31 25.53 -3.01
C ASN A 78 6.46 24.53 -2.73
N VAL A 79 7.54 24.93 -2.05
CA VAL A 79 8.71 24.05 -1.81
C VAL A 79 8.96 23.87 -0.31
N PHE A 80 8.97 22.62 0.14
CA PHE A 80 9.26 22.21 1.50
C PHE A 80 10.64 21.56 1.59
N ALA A 81 11.40 21.90 2.62
CA ALA A 81 12.67 21.27 2.96
C ALA A 81 12.79 21.06 4.46
N PRO A 82 13.69 20.17 4.92
CA PRO A 82 13.95 19.99 6.35
C PRO A 82 14.26 21.32 7.03
N LEU A 83 13.82 21.45 8.28
CA LEU A 83 13.98 22.67 9.06
C LEU A 83 15.46 23.10 9.18
N ASP A 84 16.36 22.13 9.20
CA ASP A 84 17.80 22.25 9.31
C ASP A 84 18.51 22.29 7.95
N ALA A 85 17.79 22.41 6.83
CA ALA A 85 18.37 22.38 5.49
C ALA A 85 18.16 23.69 4.72
N GLU A 86 19.24 24.24 4.16
CA GLU A 86 19.22 25.44 3.33
C GLU A 86 19.72 25.18 1.92
N PRO A 87 19.21 25.93 0.91
CA PRO A 87 19.78 25.88 -0.42
C PRO A 87 21.23 26.39 -0.38
N ASN A 88 22.14 25.66 -1.04
CA ASN A 88 23.56 26.04 -1.18
C ASN A 88 23.77 27.36 -1.93
N ALA A 89 22.77 27.80 -2.70
CA ALA A 89 22.83 29.04 -3.44
C ALA A 89 21.74 29.99 -2.98
N GLU A 90 22.05 31.28 -3.00
CA GLU A 90 21.04 32.33 -2.96
C GLU A 90 20.25 32.27 -4.26
N VAL A 91 18.98 31.87 -4.15
CA VAL A 91 18.03 31.79 -5.27
C VAL A 91 16.96 32.82 -5.00
N SER A 92 16.73 33.69 -5.97
CA SER A 92 15.69 34.72 -5.88
C SER A 92 14.29 34.10 -5.91
N ALA A 93 13.29 34.81 -5.37
CA ALA A 93 11.91 34.33 -5.36
C ALA A 93 11.34 34.07 -6.77
N ASP A 94 11.80 34.85 -7.77
CA ASP A 94 11.38 34.70 -9.16
C ASP A 94 11.98 33.43 -9.79
N GLU A 95 13.25 33.13 -9.51
CA GLU A 95 13.89 31.88 -9.95
C GLU A 95 13.21 30.65 -9.33
N TRP A 96 12.79 30.72 -8.05
CA TRP A 96 12.02 29.64 -7.44
C TRP A 96 10.70 29.38 -8.19
N LYS A 97 9.97 30.44 -8.58
CA LYS A 97 8.72 30.32 -9.34
C LYS A 97 8.94 29.76 -10.74
N GLU A 98 10.03 30.13 -11.39
CA GLU A 98 10.38 29.62 -12.71
C GLU A 98 10.77 28.13 -12.66
N MET A 99 11.51 27.72 -11.62
CA MET A 99 11.96 26.34 -11.46
C MET A 99 10.88 25.36 -11.00
N PHE A 100 9.92 25.82 -10.18
CA PHE A 100 8.92 24.97 -9.54
C PHE A 100 7.50 25.44 -9.92
N PRO A 101 6.80 24.72 -10.81
CA PRO A 101 5.45 25.07 -11.22
C PRO A 101 4.49 25.21 -10.03
N ILE A 102 3.76 26.34 -9.97
CA ILE A 102 2.85 26.70 -8.88
C ILE A 102 1.73 25.68 -8.66
N GLU A 103 1.37 24.91 -9.69
CA GLU A 103 0.33 23.88 -9.61
C GLU A 103 0.71 22.69 -8.71
N LYS A 104 2.00 22.52 -8.42
CA LYS A 104 2.53 21.39 -7.66
C LYS A 104 3.28 21.89 -6.43
N CYS A 105 3.16 21.12 -5.36
CA CYS A 105 4.00 21.24 -4.18
C CYS A 105 5.16 20.26 -4.28
N PHE A 106 6.31 20.65 -3.73
CA PHE A 106 7.54 19.88 -3.76
C PHE A 106 8.06 19.66 -2.35
N VAL A 107 8.48 18.43 -2.03
CA VAL A 107 9.17 18.10 -0.77
C VAL A 107 10.56 17.62 -1.11
N TRP A 108 11.57 18.27 -0.56
CA TRP A 108 12.95 17.90 -0.76
C TRP A 108 13.48 17.09 0.43
N HIS A 109 13.67 15.79 0.26
CA HIS A 109 14.25 14.91 1.27
C HIS A 109 15.75 14.67 1.02
N PRO A 110 16.64 14.74 2.04
CA PRO A 110 18.07 14.56 1.86
C PRO A 110 18.47 13.21 1.24
N SER A 111 17.88 12.10 1.71
CA SER A 111 18.22 10.76 1.23
C SER A 111 17.36 10.25 0.07
N ALA A 112 16.20 10.86 -0.15
CA ALA A 112 15.20 10.32 -1.07
C ALA A 112 14.91 11.26 -2.25
N GLY A 113 15.54 12.44 -2.26
CA GLY A 113 15.47 13.39 -3.35
C GLY A 113 14.23 14.26 -3.31
N LEU A 114 13.81 14.72 -4.48
CA LEU A 114 12.70 15.65 -4.65
C LEU A 114 11.41 14.89 -4.98
N PHE A 115 10.39 15.06 -4.16
CA PHE A 115 9.04 14.57 -4.38
C PHE A 115 8.14 15.70 -4.84
N SER A 116 7.17 15.39 -5.71
CA SER A 116 6.12 16.33 -6.09
C SER A 116 4.75 15.76 -5.77
N PHE A 117 3.83 16.60 -5.31
CA PHE A 117 2.44 16.23 -5.05
C PHE A 117 1.50 17.38 -5.43
N LEU A 118 0.25 17.05 -5.73
CA LEU A 118 -0.80 18.05 -5.92
C LEU A 118 -1.55 18.20 -4.60
N GLU A 119 -1.90 19.43 -4.23
CA GLU A 119 -2.62 19.69 -2.97
C GLU A 119 -3.96 18.90 -2.89
N LYS A 120 -4.63 18.75 -4.03
CA LYS A 120 -5.87 17.96 -4.17
C LYS A 120 -5.70 16.45 -3.96
N ASP A 121 -4.47 15.93 -4.06
CA ASP A 121 -4.19 14.51 -3.84
C ASP A 121 -4.02 14.19 -2.34
N GLY A 122 -4.07 15.22 -1.49
CA GLY A 122 -3.99 15.08 -0.04
C GLY A 122 -5.20 14.35 0.53
N ASN A 123 -4.92 13.32 1.32
CA ASN A 123 -5.94 12.67 2.13
C ASN A 123 -6.14 13.45 3.43
N ARG A 124 -7.36 13.60 3.89
CA ARG A 124 -7.59 14.18 5.22
C ARG A 124 -7.06 13.24 6.31
N ALA A 125 -6.49 13.77 7.38
CA ALA A 125 -5.97 12.93 8.47
C ALA A 125 -7.05 12.03 9.09
N VAL A 126 -8.31 12.50 9.14
CA VAL A 126 -9.46 11.68 9.58
C VAL A 126 -9.67 10.43 8.73
N ASN A 127 -9.22 10.39 7.48
CA ASN A 127 -9.34 9.21 6.64
C ASN A 127 -8.43 8.07 7.10
N LEU A 128 -7.38 8.36 7.89
CA LEU A 128 -6.54 7.32 8.50
C LEU A 128 -7.28 6.48 9.56
N LEU A 129 -8.37 7.01 10.13
CA LEU A 129 -9.24 6.29 11.07
C LEU A 129 -10.26 5.39 10.34
N LEU A 130 -10.45 5.61 9.04
CA LEU A 130 -11.42 4.85 8.27
C LEU A 130 -10.75 3.59 7.73
N ALA A 131 -11.47 2.47 7.80
CA ALA A 131 -11.06 1.27 7.09
C ALA A 131 -10.86 1.60 5.59
N PRO A 132 -9.81 1.07 4.95
CA PRO A 132 -9.57 1.28 3.53
C PRO A 132 -10.84 0.91 2.75
N ARG A 133 -11.41 1.87 2.02
CA ARG A 133 -12.55 1.57 1.16
C ARG A 133 -12.06 0.64 0.04
N ILE A 134 -12.45 -0.62 0.10
CA ILE A 134 -12.23 -1.57 -0.98
C ILE A 134 -13.08 -1.08 -2.15
N LYS A 135 -12.43 -0.41 -3.12
CA LYS A 135 -13.09 -0.10 -4.38
C LYS A 135 -13.26 -1.43 -5.13
N PRO A 136 -14.45 -1.72 -5.69
CA PRO A 136 -14.58 -2.86 -6.58
C PRO A 136 -13.60 -2.66 -7.73
N GLY A 137 -12.55 -3.49 -7.74
CA GLY A 137 -11.53 -3.42 -8.79
C GLY A 137 -12.18 -3.67 -10.14
N ASN A 138 -11.87 -2.84 -11.13
CA ASN A 138 -12.22 -3.16 -12.51
C ASN A 138 -11.20 -4.17 -13.03
N TRP A 139 -11.49 -5.45 -12.77
CA TRP A 139 -10.65 -6.57 -13.17
C TRP A 139 -10.60 -6.77 -14.69
N ASP A 140 -11.52 -6.17 -15.45
CA ASP A 140 -11.51 -6.21 -16.93
C ASP A 140 -10.29 -5.50 -17.52
N ARG A 141 -9.62 -4.65 -16.73
CA ARG A 141 -8.36 -3.98 -17.09
C ARG A 141 -7.12 -4.60 -16.44
N ALA A 142 -7.28 -5.71 -15.71
CA ALA A 142 -6.15 -6.42 -15.16
C ALA A 142 -5.34 -7.01 -16.32
N VAL A 143 -4.14 -6.49 -16.54
CA VAL A 143 -3.18 -7.12 -17.45
C VAL A 143 -2.52 -8.25 -16.68
N PRO A 144 -2.57 -9.52 -17.17
CA PRO A 144 -1.84 -10.60 -16.54
C PRO A 144 -0.35 -10.23 -16.49
N GLY A 145 0.17 -10.06 -15.28
CA GLY A 145 1.59 -9.82 -15.08
C GLY A 145 2.40 -11.06 -15.40
N ILE A 146 3.72 -10.90 -15.47
CA ILE A 146 4.63 -12.04 -15.45
C ILE A 146 4.40 -12.75 -14.11
N GLY A 147 3.83 -13.96 -14.16
CA GLY A 147 3.61 -14.76 -12.98
C GLY A 147 4.95 -15.09 -12.35
N PHE A 148 5.27 -14.41 -11.25
CA PHE A 148 6.35 -14.88 -10.40
C PHE A 148 5.89 -16.20 -9.82
N ASN A 149 6.52 -17.28 -10.25
CA ASN A 149 6.34 -18.60 -9.67
C ASN A 149 7.05 -18.64 -8.32
N GLY A 150 6.58 -17.79 -7.39
CA GLY A 150 6.97 -17.85 -6.00
C GLY A 150 6.44 -19.17 -5.48
N ARG A 151 7.33 -20.16 -5.30
CA ARG A 151 6.97 -21.38 -4.61
C ARG A 151 6.43 -20.97 -3.25
N ILE A 152 5.12 -21.15 -3.06
CA ILE A 152 4.50 -21.04 -1.75
C ILE A 152 5.15 -22.13 -0.89
N LEU A 153 6.04 -21.73 0.02
CA LEU A 153 6.77 -22.67 0.87
C LEU A 153 5.87 -23.27 1.94
N SER A 154 4.90 -22.51 2.43
CA SER A 154 3.88 -22.96 3.37
C SER A 154 2.71 -21.98 3.44
N ILE A 155 1.53 -22.49 3.80
CA ILE A 155 0.38 -21.71 4.24
C ILE A 155 0.25 -21.97 5.73
N LEU A 156 0.37 -20.92 6.55
CA LEU A 156 0.25 -21.01 8.00
C LEU A 156 -1.02 -20.28 8.43
N PRO A 157 -1.80 -20.83 9.38
CA PRO A 157 -2.94 -20.13 9.93
C PRO A 157 -2.49 -18.89 10.71
N GLU A 158 -3.24 -17.79 10.58
CA GLU A 158 -2.95 -16.51 11.24
C GLU A 158 -2.97 -16.63 12.77
N MET A 159 -3.84 -17.48 13.31
CA MET A 159 -3.83 -17.90 14.71
C MET A 159 -3.22 -19.28 14.85
N LYS A 160 -2.26 -19.42 15.77
CA LYS A 160 -1.79 -20.73 16.22
C LYS A 160 -2.95 -21.40 16.98
N ILE A 161 -3.61 -22.34 16.31
CA ILE A 161 -4.56 -23.23 16.98
C ILE A 161 -3.76 -24.03 18.01
N SER A 162 -4.01 -23.76 19.28
CA SER A 162 -3.45 -24.52 20.40
C SER A 162 -4.05 -25.92 20.39
N LEU A 163 -3.23 -26.96 20.62
CA LEU A 163 -3.73 -28.33 20.76
C LEU A 163 -4.79 -28.41 21.87
N ASN A 164 -4.67 -27.62 22.95
CA ASN A 164 -5.69 -27.62 24.02
C ASN A 164 -7.07 -27.18 23.52
N ASN A 165 -7.14 -26.26 22.55
CA ASN A 165 -8.41 -25.78 22.02
C ASN A 165 -9.10 -26.85 21.14
N ILE A 166 -8.32 -27.69 20.46
CA ILE A 166 -8.85 -28.79 19.64
C ILE A 166 -9.45 -29.88 20.55
N TRP A 167 -8.75 -30.20 21.64
CA TRP A 167 -9.19 -31.25 22.57
C TRP A 167 -10.41 -30.86 23.41
N GLU A 168 -10.56 -29.59 23.78
CA GLU A 168 -11.76 -29.11 24.48
C GLU A 168 -13.02 -29.19 23.61
N GLU A 169 -12.90 -28.94 22.31
CA GLU A 169 -14.02 -28.97 21.37
C GLU A 169 -14.47 -30.41 21.05
N GLU A 170 -13.54 -31.36 20.89
CA GLU A 170 -13.87 -32.78 20.68
C GLU A 170 -14.43 -33.46 21.94
N SER A 171 -13.97 -33.06 23.13
CA SER A 171 -14.45 -33.65 24.40
C SER A 171 -15.91 -33.27 24.70
N ALA A 172 -16.37 -32.12 24.22
CA ALA A 172 -17.74 -31.66 24.42
C ALA A 172 -18.77 -32.46 23.59
N GLU A 173 -18.37 -32.99 22.43
CA GLU A 173 -19.29 -33.66 21.50
C GLU A 173 -19.46 -35.17 21.79
N ILE A 174 -18.41 -35.84 22.29
CA ILE A 174 -18.44 -37.29 22.60
C ILE A 174 -19.21 -37.60 23.91
N GLY A 175 -19.49 -36.60 24.75
CA GLY A 175 -20.17 -36.77 26.04
C GLY A 175 -21.70 -36.66 26.02
N ALA A 176 -22.30 -36.21 24.91
CA ALA A 176 -23.70 -35.77 24.89
C ALA A 176 -24.63 -36.71 24.10
N SER A 177 -24.81 -37.95 24.59
CA SER A 177 -26.07 -38.73 24.61
C SER A 177 -25.76 -40.23 24.69
N PRO A 178 -26.13 -40.94 25.78
CA PRO A 178 -26.12 -42.39 25.74
C PRO A 178 -27.21 -42.86 24.76
N VAL A 179 -26.81 -43.42 23.62
CA VAL A 179 -27.70 -44.25 22.81
C VAL A 179 -28.00 -45.52 23.61
N SER A 180 -29.19 -45.58 24.22
CA SER A 180 -29.72 -46.81 24.82
C SER A 180 -30.04 -47.82 23.73
N LEU A 181 -29.09 -48.70 23.41
CA LEU A 181 -29.36 -49.93 22.65
C LEU A 181 -29.82 -51.01 23.63
N ALA A 182 -31.14 -51.07 23.82
CA ALA A 182 -31.78 -52.20 24.47
C ALA A 182 -31.48 -53.49 23.68
N THR A 183 -30.92 -54.43 24.42
CA THR A 183 -30.73 -55.86 24.15
C THR A 183 -31.66 -56.47 23.10
N SER A 184 -31.08 -57.07 22.06
CA SER A 184 -31.66 -58.26 21.44
C SER A 184 -30.56 -59.32 21.30
N SER A 185 -30.73 -60.38 22.06
CA SER A 185 -29.86 -61.55 22.12
C SER A 185 -30.12 -62.49 20.94
N THR A 186 -29.02 -63.00 20.38
CA THR A 186 -28.82 -64.37 19.86
C THR A 186 -29.72 -64.89 18.74
N VAL A 187 -29.14 -65.07 17.54
CA VAL A 187 -29.18 -66.37 16.83
C VAL A 187 -27.83 -66.61 16.14
N ASP A 188 -27.21 -67.75 16.47
CA ASP A 188 -26.05 -68.39 15.86
C ASP A 188 -26.18 -68.59 14.34
N SER A 189 -25.05 -68.49 13.60
CA SER A 189 -24.55 -69.54 12.69
C SER A 189 -23.28 -69.08 11.94
N ALA A 190 -22.21 -69.84 12.07
CA ALA A 190 -21.01 -69.83 11.22
C ALA A 190 -21.00 -71.07 10.28
N PRO A 191 -19.99 -71.29 9.40
CA PRO A 191 -19.56 -70.53 8.21
C PRO A 191 -19.59 -71.44 6.95
N PRO A 192 -19.08 -70.99 5.78
CA PRO A 192 -18.19 -71.92 5.06
C PRO A 192 -16.85 -71.31 4.64
N ALA A 193 -15.82 -72.15 4.76
CA ALA A 193 -14.48 -71.97 4.26
C ALA A 193 -14.41 -72.15 2.74
N GLY A 194 -13.53 -71.41 2.07
CA GLY A 194 -13.27 -71.55 0.63
C GLY A 194 -12.10 -70.69 0.14
N SER A 195 -10.92 -71.30 0.14
CA SER A 195 -9.60 -70.85 -0.33
C SER A 195 -9.57 -70.16 -1.71
N GLY A 196 -8.64 -69.22 -1.91
CA GLY A 196 -8.33 -68.68 -3.25
C GLY A 196 -7.34 -67.51 -3.28
N ILE A 197 -6.06 -67.84 -3.37
CA ILE A 197 -4.89 -66.95 -3.57
C ILE A 197 -4.94 -66.27 -4.95
N GLY A 198 -4.56 -64.98 -5.07
CA GLY A 198 -4.24 -64.40 -6.38
C GLY A 198 -4.18 -62.86 -6.42
N ALA A 199 -2.99 -62.30 -6.23
CA ALA A 199 -2.66 -60.91 -6.46
C ALA A 199 -2.44 -60.61 -7.96
N ALA A 200 -2.96 -59.48 -8.46
CA ALA A 200 -2.21 -58.49 -9.27
C ALA A 200 -3.14 -57.35 -9.77
N PRO A 201 -2.65 -56.09 -9.82
CA PRO A 201 -3.44 -54.89 -10.05
C PRO A 201 -3.73 -54.60 -11.53
N ALA A 202 -4.88 -53.98 -11.77
CA ALA A 202 -5.34 -53.49 -13.06
C ALA A 202 -4.40 -52.39 -13.62
N LEU A 203 -4.03 -52.55 -14.90
CA LEU A 203 -3.33 -51.56 -15.71
C LEU A 203 -4.20 -50.29 -15.93
N PRO A 204 -3.62 -49.09 -15.98
CA PRO A 204 -4.34 -47.87 -16.30
C PRO A 204 -4.67 -47.77 -17.81
N PRO A 205 -5.75 -47.06 -18.20
CA PRO A 205 -6.12 -46.88 -19.60
C PRO A 205 -5.14 -45.96 -20.34
N THR A 206 -4.84 -46.39 -21.57
CA THR A 206 -4.03 -45.74 -22.60
C THR A 206 -4.46 -44.30 -22.86
N LEU A 207 -3.54 -43.34 -22.71
CA LEU A 207 -3.68 -41.96 -23.15
C LEU A 207 -3.68 -41.89 -24.68
N SER A 208 -4.77 -41.41 -25.27
CA SER A 208 -4.84 -41.02 -26.68
C SER A 208 -3.91 -39.81 -26.95
N PRO A 209 -3.23 -39.77 -28.11
CA PRO A 209 -2.33 -38.66 -28.46
C PRO A 209 -3.11 -37.40 -28.84
N MET A 210 -2.67 -36.25 -28.31
CA MET A 210 -3.06 -34.90 -28.74
C MET A 210 -2.74 -34.67 -30.22
N PRO A 211 -3.65 -34.09 -31.02
CA PRO A 211 -3.29 -33.56 -32.33
C PRO A 211 -2.53 -32.23 -32.22
N ALA A 212 -1.49 -32.13 -33.04
CA ALA A 212 -0.54 -31.05 -33.15
C ALA A 212 -1.13 -29.69 -33.59
N GLU A 213 -0.55 -28.65 -33.01
CA GLU A 213 -0.20 -27.34 -33.56
C GLU A 213 -0.98 -26.81 -34.78
N ARG A 214 -1.66 -25.67 -34.58
CA ARG A 214 -1.95 -24.71 -35.65
C ARG A 214 -1.10 -23.45 -35.42
N PRO A 215 -0.25 -23.02 -36.36
CA PRO A 215 0.44 -21.74 -36.27
C PRO A 215 -0.54 -20.60 -36.55
N LEU A 216 -0.64 -19.67 -35.60
CA LEU A 216 -1.38 -18.41 -35.77
C LEU A 216 -0.59 -17.47 -36.68
N SER A 217 -1.28 -17.12 -37.77
CA SER A 217 -0.90 -16.16 -38.81
C SER A 217 -0.44 -14.81 -38.24
N ILE A 218 0.77 -14.41 -38.62
CA ILE A 218 1.33 -13.07 -38.42
C ILE A 218 0.56 -12.08 -39.31
N GLY A 219 -0.40 -11.38 -38.71
CA GLY A 219 -1.05 -10.21 -39.28
C GLY A 219 -0.19 -8.97 -39.06
N LYS A 220 0.51 -8.54 -40.11
CA LYS A 220 1.08 -7.19 -40.26
C LYS A 220 -0.04 -6.14 -40.23
N ASN A 221 0.34 -4.88 -39.95
CA ASN A 221 -0.42 -3.61 -40.04
C ASN A 221 -0.91 -3.12 -38.66
N GLY A 222 -0.56 -1.94 -38.17
CA GLY A 222 0.22 -0.86 -38.75
C GLY A 222 0.33 0.30 -37.75
N LEU A 223 1.44 1.03 -37.90
CA LEU A 223 1.64 2.46 -37.66
C LEU A 223 0.84 3.16 -36.53
N LEU A 224 1.57 3.46 -35.45
CA LEU A 224 1.50 4.78 -34.81
C LEU A 224 2.07 5.83 -35.80
N PRO A 225 1.56 7.07 -35.78
CA PRO A 225 2.41 8.09 -35.14
C PRO A 225 1.68 9.25 -34.43
N ARG A 226 2.34 9.71 -33.35
CA ARG A 226 2.60 11.11 -32.96
C ARG A 226 1.41 11.99 -32.53
N LEU A 227 1.44 12.46 -31.28
CA LEU A 227 1.98 13.77 -30.87
C LEU A 227 1.36 14.95 -31.64
N ARG A 228 0.42 15.66 -31.00
CA ARG A 228 0.22 17.11 -31.17
C ARG A 228 -0.25 17.72 -29.85
N TRP A 229 0.69 18.39 -29.19
CA TRP A 229 0.46 19.40 -28.17
C TRP A 229 0.42 20.78 -28.84
N ILE A 230 -0.33 21.71 -28.22
CA ILE A 230 -0.26 23.18 -28.32
C ILE A 230 -0.90 23.81 -29.56
N ALA A 231 -2.05 24.46 -29.35
CA ALA A 231 -2.34 25.87 -29.65
C ALA A 231 -3.84 26.07 -29.91
N LEU A 232 -4.56 26.66 -28.95
CA LEU A 232 -5.52 27.76 -29.14
C LEU A 232 -6.30 27.97 -27.84
N GLY A 233 -6.34 29.21 -27.36
CA GLY A 233 -7.21 29.57 -26.23
C GLY A 233 -6.76 30.76 -25.39
N LEU A 234 -5.65 31.43 -25.74
CA LEU A 234 -5.38 32.79 -25.29
C LEU A 234 -6.28 33.75 -26.09
N LEU A 235 -7.51 33.95 -25.62
CA LEU A 235 -8.40 35.05 -26.02
C LEU A 235 -9.60 35.06 -25.07
N ILE A 236 -9.48 35.81 -23.97
CA ILE A 236 -10.48 36.71 -23.37
C ILE A 236 -9.75 37.34 -22.18
N LEU A 237 -8.97 38.37 -22.50
CA LEU A 237 -8.62 39.43 -21.58
C LEU A 237 -9.06 40.70 -22.29
N ILE A 238 -10.30 41.13 -22.03
CA ILE A 238 -10.86 42.48 -22.19
C ILE A 238 -12.20 42.45 -21.44
N ALA A 239 -12.37 43.41 -20.51
CA ALA A 239 -13.60 43.79 -19.81
C ALA A 239 -14.07 42.90 -18.64
N LEU A 240 -13.52 43.10 -17.44
CA LEU A 240 -14.12 43.93 -16.36
C LEU A 240 -13.19 44.01 -15.16
#